data_AF-A0A947USH3-F1
#
_entry.id   AF-A0A947USH3-F1
#
_cell.length_a   1.000
_cell.length_b   1.000
_cell.length_c   1.000
_cell.angle_alpha   90.00
_cell.angle_beta   90.00
_cell.angle_gamma   90.00
#
_symmetry.space_group_name_H-M   'P 1'
#
loop_
_entity.id
_entity.type
_entity.pdbx_description
1 polymer ?
#
loop_
_entity_poly.entity_id
_entity_poly.type
_entity_poly.pdbx_seq_one_letter_code
_entity_poly.pdbx_strand_id
1 'polypeptide(L)'
;MPAAMLAIGLAGTIYAFGDVSLGGLAAALPGSGCAIKGNVSIITGERIYHVPGQDYYAQTRISPEWGERWFCSEADARRAGWRKSKR
;
A
#
# COMPACT_ATOMS: atom_id res chain seq x y z
N MET A 1 -20.36 57.38 -4.61
CA MET A 1 -19.98 56.91 -5.95
C MET A 1 -19.82 55.39 -5.88
N PRO A 2 -20.75 54.58 -6.44
CA PRO A 2 -20.67 53.13 -6.39
C PRO A 2 -19.68 52.63 -7.45
N ALA A 3 -18.65 51.90 -7.04
CA ALA A 3 -17.73 51.24 -7.97
C ALA A 3 -18.21 49.80 -8.19
N ALA A 4 -18.32 49.45 -9.47
CA ALA A 4 -18.95 48.28 -10.04
C ALA A 4 -18.37 46.93 -9.56
N MET A 5 -19.28 45.97 -9.39
CA MET A 5 -19.00 44.54 -9.38
C MET A 5 -18.43 44.11 -10.74
N LEU A 6 -17.23 43.57 -10.76
CA LEU A 6 -16.75 42.75 -11.87
C LEU A 6 -17.14 41.29 -11.58
N ALA A 7 -18.21 40.85 -12.23
CA ALA A 7 -18.54 39.45 -12.36
C ALA A 7 -17.52 38.80 -13.30
N ILE A 8 -16.62 38.00 -12.74
CA ILE A 8 -15.89 36.98 -13.50
C ILE A 8 -16.62 35.68 -13.21
N GLY A 9 -17.46 35.27 -14.15
CA GLY A 9 -18.09 33.96 -14.10
C GLY A 9 -17.06 32.86 -14.34
N LEU A 10 -16.99 31.90 -13.44
CA LEU A 10 -16.58 30.53 -13.74
C LEU A 10 -17.63 29.60 -13.13
N ALA A 11 -18.54 29.16 -13.98
CA ALA A 11 -19.32 27.96 -13.74
C ALA A 11 -18.36 26.78 -13.55
N GLY A 12 -18.55 25.98 -12.50
CA GLY A 12 -17.88 24.68 -12.37
C GLY A 12 -17.23 24.40 -11.02
N THR A 13 -17.99 24.43 -9.92
CA THR A 13 -17.62 23.64 -8.72
C THR A 13 -18.22 22.25 -8.85
N ILE A 14 -17.67 21.47 -9.78
CA ILE A 14 -17.60 20.03 -9.56
C ILE A 14 -16.59 19.85 -8.42
N TYR A 15 -17.06 19.51 -7.22
CA TYR A 15 -16.20 18.80 -6.27
C TYR A 15 -15.91 17.44 -6.89
N ALA A 16 -14.92 17.41 -7.79
CA ALA A 16 -14.26 16.20 -8.21
C ALA A 16 -13.52 15.66 -7.00
N PHE A 17 -14.20 14.83 -6.21
CA PHE A 17 -13.61 13.59 -5.71
C PHE A 17 -13.78 12.49 -6.77
N GLY A 18 -13.60 12.83 -8.05
CA GLY A 18 -12.96 11.91 -8.99
C GLY A 18 -11.49 12.14 -8.73
N ASP A 19 -10.74 11.24 -8.12
CA ASP A 19 -10.62 9.81 -8.39
C ASP A 19 -10.15 9.09 -7.12
N VAL A 20 -11.07 8.63 -6.25
CA VAL A 20 -10.72 7.41 -5.49
C VAL A 20 -10.75 6.28 -6.50
N SER A 21 -9.61 6.11 -7.16
CA SER A 21 -9.32 4.92 -7.93
C SER A 21 -9.55 3.74 -6.99
N LEU A 22 -10.63 3.00 -7.20
CA LEU A 22 -10.92 1.75 -6.50
C LEU A 22 -9.77 0.73 -6.65
N GLY A 23 -8.78 1.00 -7.51
CA GLY A 23 -7.50 0.29 -7.57
C GLY A 23 -6.59 0.47 -6.36
N GLY A 24 -6.77 1.52 -5.55
CA GLY A 24 -5.98 1.77 -4.32
C GLY A 24 -6.50 1.03 -3.08
N LEU A 25 -7.80 0.69 -3.05
CA LEU A 25 -8.44 -0.02 -1.94
C LEU A 25 -8.28 -1.54 -2.04
N ALA A 26 -8.00 -2.04 -3.25
CA ALA A 26 -7.83 -3.47 -3.51
C ALA A 26 -6.59 -4.05 -2.78
N ALA A 27 -5.58 -3.20 -2.53
CA ALA A 27 -4.36 -3.55 -1.82
C ALA A 27 -4.56 -4.05 -0.38
N ALA A 28 -5.69 -3.74 0.26
CA ALA A 28 -5.90 -4.01 1.67
C ALA A 28 -6.67 -5.30 1.99
N LEU A 29 -7.22 -6.01 0.99
CA LEU A 29 -7.94 -7.26 1.24
C LEU A 29 -6.99 -8.46 1.04
N PRO A 30 -6.99 -9.45 1.96
CA PRO A 30 -6.32 -10.73 1.75
C PRO A 30 -7.02 -11.45 0.59
N GLY A 31 -6.59 -11.16 -0.63
CA GLY A 31 -7.21 -11.66 -1.86
C GLY A 31 -7.30 -10.68 -3.03
N SER A 32 -7.03 -9.37 -2.87
CA SER A 32 -7.23 -8.43 -3.99
C SER A 32 -6.16 -7.37 -4.22
N GLY A 33 -4.89 -7.57 -3.83
CA GLY A 33 -3.86 -6.68 -4.38
C GLY A 33 -2.45 -6.83 -3.82
N CYS A 34 -2.29 -7.37 -2.62
CA CYS A 34 -0.97 -7.42 -1.98
C CYS A 34 -0.68 -8.83 -1.52
N ALA A 35 -0.04 -9.58 -2.42
CA ALA A 35 0.30 -10.98 -2.21
C ALA A 35 1.65 -11.17 -1.52
N ILE A 36 2.43 -10.11 -1.27
CA ILE A 36 3.77 -10.25 -0.70
C ILE A 36 3.69 -10.18 0.81
N LYS A 37 4.17 -11.21 1.49
CA LYS A 37 4.15 -11.35 2.94
C LYS A 37 5.47 -10.86 3.54
N GLY A 38 5.47 -9.78 4.31
CA GLY A 38 6.64 -9.31 5.05
C GLY A 38 6.67 -9.81 6.49
N ASN A 39 7.51 -10.80 6.79
CA ASN A 39 7.82 -11.30 8.13
C ASN A 39 9.04 -10.59 8.78
N VAL A 40 8.98 -10.30 10.08
CA VAL A 40 10.10 -9.74 10.82
C VAL A 40 10.58 -10.78 11.81
N SER A 41 11.82 -11.22 11.68
CA SER A 41 12.43 -12.13 12.65
C SER A 41 12.57 -11.42 13.99
N ILE A 42 11.75 -11.76 14.99
CA ILE A 42 11.82 -11.15 16.33
C ILE A 42 13.18 -11.34 17.02
N ILE A 43 13.91 -12.40 16.66
CA ILE A 43 15.21 -12.75 17.24
C ILE A 43 16.34 -11.92 16.63
N THR A 44 16.33 -11.72 15.31
CA THR A 44 17.42 -11.05 14.58
C THR A 44 17.08 -9.63 14.12
N GLY A 45 15.81 -9.23 14.24
CA GLY A 45 15.28 -7.97 13.69
C GLY A 45 15.21 -7.93 12.16
N GLU A 46 15.50 -9.06 11.49
CA GLU A 46 15.56 -9.08 10.03
C GLU A 46 14.19 -8.98 9.39
N ARG A 47 14.07 -8.10 8.39
CA ARG A 47 12.85 -7.86 7.63
C ARG A 47 12.89 -8.68 6.35
N ILE A 48 12.10 -9.75 6.28
CA ILE A 48 12.12 -10.72 5.19
C ILE A 48 10.76 -10.73 4.52
N TYR A 49 10.73 -10.53 3.20
CA TYR A 49 9.50 -10.65 2.43
C TYR A 49 9.46 -11.94 1.62
N HIS A 50 8.28 -12.54 1.56
CA HIS A 50 7.97 -13.77 0.84
C HIS A 50 6.97 -13.45 -0.28
N VAL A 51 7.23 -13.98 -1.46
CA VAL A 51 6.36 -13.83 -2.64
C VAL A 51 5.53 -15.11 -2.85
N PRO A 52 4.34 -15.00 -3.47
CA PRO A 52 3.57 -16.19 -3.84
C PRO A 52 4.41 -17.11 -4.75
N GLY A 53 4.43 -18.41 -4.46
CA GLY A 53 5.26 -19.40 -5.14
C GLY A 53 6.52 -19.85 -4.37
N GLN A 54 6.80 -19.25 -3.21
CA GLN A 54 7.88 -19.71 -2.32
C GLN A 54 7.42 -20.82 -1.37
N ASP A 55 8.34 -21.70 -0.98
CA ASP A 55 8.05 -22.86 -0.12
C ASP A 55 7.48 -22.44 1.24
N TYR A 56 8.05 -21.37 1.79
CA TYR A 56 7.65 -20.85 3.10
C TYR A 56 6.48 -19.88 3.03
N TYR A 57 6.01 -19.51 1.83
CA TYR A 57 4.93 -18.53 1.69
C TYR A 57 3.64 -18.94 2.41
N ALA A 58 3.26 -20.22 2.33
CA ALA A 58 2.06 -20.72 2.99
C ALA A 58 2.20 -20.76 4.52
N GLN A 59 3.41 -20.98 5.02
CA GLN A 59 3.72 -21.09 6.44
C GLN A 59 3.88 -19.73 7.11
N THR A 60 4.40 -18.74 6.38
CA THR A 60 4.53 -17.37 6.85
C THR A 60 3.15 -16.79 7.17
N ARG A 61 2.92 -16.48 8.43
CA ARG A 61 1.75 -15.75 8.93
C ARG A 61 2.20 -14.37 9.35
N ILE A 62 1.48 -13.36 8.89
CA ILE A 62 1.79 -11.97 9.17
C ILE A 62 1.11 -11.57 10.46
N SER A 63 1.91 -11.13 11.43
CA SER A 63 1.53 -10.71 12.77
C SER A 63 1.85 -9.22 12.93
N PRO A 64 0.85 -8.33 12.79
CA PRO A 64 1.06 -6.88 12.83
C PRO A 64 1.69 -6.36 14.13
N GLU A 65 1.50 -7.11 15.22
CA GLU A 65 2.06 -6.83 16.55
C GLU A 65 3.60 -6.74 16.53
N TRP A 66 4.26 -7.48 15.64
CA TRP A 66 5.72 -7.49 15.48
C TRP A 66 6.21 -6.55 14.36
N GLY A 67 5.31 -5.72 13.80
CA GLY A 67 5.59 -4.82 12.68
C GLY A 67 5.60 -5.50 11.31
N GLU A 68 5.13 -6.75 11.24
CA GLU A 68 4.95 -7.53 10.01
C GLU A 68 3.81 -6.96 9.19
N ARG A 69 3.96 -6.97 7.86
CA ARG A 69 2.96 -6.36 6.96
C ARG A 69 2.93 -7.00 5.59
N TRP A 70 1.84 -6.77 4.88
CA TRP A 70 1.71 -7.15 3.49
C TRP A 70 2.20 -6.03 2.57
N PHE A 71 2.80 -6.44 1.45
CA PHE A 71 3.26 -5.56 0.39
C PHE A 71 2.61 -5.94 -0.95
N CYS A 72 2.44 -4.92 -1.78
CA CYS A 72 1.83 -5.06 -3.10
C CYS A 72 2.88 -5.25 -4.18
N SER A 73 4.07 -4.67 -3.95
CA SER A 73 5.23 -4.79 -4.84
C SER A 73 6.50 -5.12 -4.06
N GLU A 74 7.37 -5.92 -4.67
CA GLU A 74 8.72 -6.18 -4.15
C GLU A 74 9.55 -4.88 -4.07
N ALA A 75 9.22 -3.88 -4.90
CA ALA A 75 9.85 -2.57 -4.83
C ALA A 75 9.48 -1.84 -3.53
N ASP A 76 8.23 -1.92 -3.08
CA ASP A 76 7.78 -1.29 -1.83
C ASP A 76 8.44 -1.96 -0.63
N ALA A 77 8.50 -3.29 -0.64
CA ALA A 77 9.19 -4.06 0.39
C ALA A 77 10.68 -3.66 0.46
N ARG A 78 11.37 -3.61 -0.68
CA ARG A 78 12.78 -3.18 -0.73
C ARG A 78 12.98 -1.74 -0.28
N ARG A 79 12.11 -0.80 -0.69
CA ARG A 79 12.17 0.61 -0.21
C ARG A 79 11.93 0.71 1.29
N ALA A 80 11.09 -0.14 1.86
CA ALA A 80 10.88 -0.24 3.30
C ALA A 80 12.03 -0.95 4.05
N GLY A 81 13.09 -1.36 3.35
CA GLY A 81 14.27 -2.02 3.92
C GLY A 81 14.10 -3.52 4.14
N TRP A 82 13.23 -4.18 3.37
CA TRP A 82 13.00 -5.62 3.46
C TRP A 82 13.83 -6.38 2.43
N ARG A 83 14.37 -7.53 2.83
CA ARG A 83 15.10 -8.45 1.95
C ARG A 83 14.21 -9.57 1.45
N LYS A 84 14.45 -10.04 0.22
CA LYS A 84 13.74 -11.20 -0.34
C LYS A 84 14.10 -12.48 0.42
N SER A 85 13.14 -13.35 0.68
CA SER A 85 13.44 -14.71 1.13
C SER A 85 14.19 -15.46 0.03
N LYS A 86 15.24 -16.20 0.41
CA LYS A 86 16.03 -17.00 -0.53
C LYS A 86 15.29 -18.26 -1.01
N ARG A 87 14.20 -18.64 -0.35
CA ARG A 87 13.43 -19.87 -0.58
C ARG A 87 11.95 -19.61 -0.35
#